data_AF-A0A955FIU8-F1
#
_entry.id   AF-A0A955FIU8-F1
#
_cell.length_a   1.000
_cell.length_b   1.000
_cell.length_c   1.000
_cell.angle_alpha   90.00
_cell.angle_beta   90.00
_cell.angle_gamma   90.00
#
_symmetry.space_group_name_H-M   'P 1'
#
loop_
_entity.id
_entity.type
_entity.pdbx_description
1 polymer ?
#
loop_
_entity_poly.entity_id
_entity_poly.type
_entity_poly.pdbx_seq_one_letter_code
_entity_poly.pdbx_strand_id
1 'polypeptide(L)'
;MNTGAHGYEYWFEMYLLDDSLDKDNWNTIVLGISQYIGFLKKWKLVVCLKKNTVRYFIGTNKDVGLLSNNLERVVLRPVNDSTIKIPESASTERFVQYVSGGNLLDLKEKYQVKRAKELEYTDLTIRTINIEKAHVKLRLYFKNVAGQYTVASKTLLMLPSHLLQIDFTVNTKYMRRKQPKYLDIQKALHIMQSDNLNAVFEVDTFPFRPTNYYLSLPSYDFDKHSFIIGASGSGKSKLISLIIDRLASTGQSQYNTRVIVIDPHASLENDLKHIPKTSVINFKEQDEATELFGGEGTDISAATELTGTLFKSLIADQFNPKLERVLRFSLFVLMTGQAMSLENLKRLVLDIEFRNQLIEHVSNYVPANIVTFFGSDFNEMRSKYYDETIAPIVTLVDEMQMQPSLGRNSGEGASLSKLINRNFLTVFSLNKVSMGEK
;
A
#
# COMPACT_ATOMS: atom_id res chain seq x y z
N MET A 1 6.39 -34.61 14.92
CA MET A 1 6.04 -34.52 13.48
C MET A 1 4.56 -34.19 13.42
N ASN A 2 4.23 -32.90 13.21
CA ASN A 2 2.84 -32.44 13.09
C ASN A 2 2.27 -32.96 11.77
N THR A 3 1.69 -34.17 11.77
CA THR A 3 0.76 -34.54 10.71
C THR A 3 -0.44 -33.61 10.85
N GLY A 4 -0.75 -32.80 9.84
CA GLY A 4 -1.94 -31.95 9.82
C GLY A 4 -3.22 -32.75 10.13
N ALA A 5 -4.33 -32.08 10.43
CA ALA A 5 -5.61 -32.69 10.79
C ALA A 5 -6.12 -33.71 9.74
N HIS A 6 -5.58 -33.69 8.53
CA HIS A 6 -5.88 -34.65 7.46
C HIS A 6 -4.72 -35.56 7.02
N GLY A 7 -3.65 -35.67 7.80
CA GLY A 7 -2.59 -36.66 7.64
C GLY A 7 -1.51 -36.34 6.60
N TYR A 8 -1.45 -35.08 6.15
CA TYR A 8 -0.43 -34.55 5.23
C TYR A 8 0.13 -33.23 5.76
N GLU A 9 1.38 -32.92 5.39
CA GLU A 9 2.09 -31.71 5.83
C GLU A 9 1.73 -30.47 5.00
N TYR A 10 1.60 -30.64 3.68
CA TYR A 10 1.30 -29.55 2.75
C TYR A 10 -0.02 -29.78 2.03
N TRP A 11 -0.82 -28.71 1.91
CA TRP A 11 -2.07 -28.69 1.18
C TRP A 11 -2.10 -27.59 0.13
N PHE A 12 -2.65 -27.93 -1.05
CA PHE A 12 -2.78 -27.01 -2.17
C PHE A 12 -4.21 -27.06 -2.73
N GLU A 13 -4.80 -25.92 -3.06
CA GLU A 13 -5.97 -25.84 -3.92
C GLU A 13 -5.49 -25.83 -5.38
N MET A 14 -5.96 -26.79 -6.17
CA MET A 14 -5.60 -26.93 -7.58
C MET A 14 -6.66 -26.25 -8.45
N TYR A 15 -6.23 -25.24 -9.19
CA TYR A 15 -7.03 -24.53 -10.18
C TYR A 15 -6.81 -25.14 -11.55
N LEU A 16 -7.88 -25.46 -12.27
CA LEU A 16 -7.81 -25.88 -13.67
C LEU A 16 -7.67 -24.63 -14.55
N LEU A 17 -6.83 -24.69 -15.59
CA LEU A 17 -6.63 -23.61 -16.57
C LEU A 17 -7.57 -23.75 -17.77
N ASP A 18 -7.94 -24.99 -18.14
CA ASP A 18 -8.89 -25.28 -19.22
C ASP A 18 -10.31 -25.63 -18.72
N ASP A 19 -11.32 -25.32 -19.55
CA ASP A 19 -12.74 -25.63 -19.26
C ASP A 19 -13.09 -27.09 -19.58
N SER A 20 -12.22 -27.83 -20.25
CA SER A 20 -12.38 -29.26 -20.53
C SER A 20 -11.05 -30.00 -20.32
N LEU A 21 -11.10 -31.07 -19.54
CA LEU A 21 -9.98 -31.98 -19.28
C LEU A 21 -10.46 -33.41 -19.43
N ASP A 22 -9.89 -34.11 -20.42
CA ASP A 22 -10.18 -35.51 -20.70
C ASP A 22 -9.42 -36.45 -19.74
N LYS A 23 -9.66 -37.75 -19.93
CA LYS A 23 -8.99 -38.81 -19.15
C LYS A 23 -7.46 -38.75 -19.24
N ASP A 24 -6.92 -38.42 -20.41
CA ASP A 24 -5.48 -38.44 -20.65
C ASP A 24 -4.80 -37.19 -20.06
N ASN A 25 -5.47 -36.04 -20.09
CA ASN A 25 -5.02 -34.84 -19.38
C ASN A 25 -4.93 -35.12 -17.86
N TRP A 26 -5.94 -35.77 -17.28
CA TRP A 26 -5.92 -36.15 -15.86
C TRP A 26 -4.83 -37.18 -15.54
N ASN A 27 -4.57 -38.14 -16.44
CA ASN A 27 -3.44 -39.05 -16.30
C ASN A 27 -2.12 -38.28 -16.21
N THR A 28 -1.87 -37.36 -17.14
CA THR A 28 -0.65 -36.54 -17.17
C THR A 28 -0.48 -35.71 -15.90
N ILE A 29 -1.54 -35.02 -15.44
CA ILE A 29 -1.49 -34.21 -14.21
C ILE A 29 -1.14 -35.07 -12.98
N VAL A 30 -1.85 -36.18 -12.79
CA VAL A 30 -1.67 -37.06 -11.63
C VAL A 30 -0.31 -37.76 -11.66
N LEU A 31 0.17 -38.15 -12.84
CA LEU A 31 1.51 -38.72 -13.00
C LEU A 31 2.60 -37.68 -12.75
N GLY A 32 2.46 -36.45 -13.26
CA GLY A 32 3.41 -35.36 -13.01
C GLY A 32 3.58 -35.04 -11.52
N ILE A 33 2.46 -34.95 -10.79
CA ILE A 33 2.47 -34.81 -9.32
C ILE A 33 3.18 -36.00 -8.66
N SER A 34 2.83 -37.23 -9.09
CA SER A 34 3.41 -38.45 -8.51
C SER A 34 4.91 -38.60 -8.76
N GLN A 35 5.40 -38.18 -9.92
CA GLN A 35 6.82 -38.21 -10.27
C GLN A 35 7.62 -37.31 -9.33
N TYR A 36 7.13 -36.10 -9.07
CA TYR A 36 7.82 -35.14 -8.20
C TYR A 36 7.78 -35.55 -6.72
N ILE A 37 6.63 -36.04 -6.23
CA ILE A 37 6.55 -36.58 -4.87
C ILE A 37 7.45 -37.82 -4.73
N GLY A 38 7.54 -38.61 -5.80
CA GLY A 38 8.28 -39.86 -5.90
C GLY A 38 7.34 -41.06 -5.94
N PHE A 39 7.63 -42.03 -6.81
CA PHE A 39 6.87 -43.27 -6.88
C PHE A 39 6.89 -44.02 -5.53
N LEU A 40 5.86 -44.83 -5.29
CA LEU A 40 5.56 -45.55 -4.05
C LEU A 40 5.21 -44.68 -2.83
N LYS A 41 5.42 -43.36 -2.89
CA LYS A 41 4.91 -42.43 -1.87
C LYS A 41 3.41 -42.21 -2.05
N LYS A 42 2.72 -42.03 -0.92
CA LYS A 42 1.28 -41.77 -0.87
C LYS A 42 1.04 -40.27 -0.89
N TRP A 43 0.05 -39.85 -1.65
CA TRP A 43 -0.50 -38.50 -1.63
C TRP A 43 -2.00 -38.55 -1.85
N LYS A 44 -2.67 -37.41 -1.67
CA LYS A 44 -4.12 -37.34 -1.66
C LYS A 44 -4.65 -36.30 -2.63
N LEU A 45 -5.64 -36.69 -3.43
CA LEU A 45 -6.45 -35.79 -4.24
C LEU A 45 -7.87 -35.77 -3.66
N VAL A 46 -8.41 -34.58 -3.41
CA VAL A 46 -9.78 -34.37 -2.91
C VAL A 46 -10.54 -33.55 -3.94
N VAL A 47 -11.66 -34.08 -4.41
CA VAL A 47 -12.62 -33.39 -5.26
C VAL A 47 -13.82 -32.99 -4.39
N CYS A 48 -14.14 -31.71 -4.38
CA CYS A 48 -15.27 -31.13 -3.67
C CYS A 48 -16.30 -30.63 -4.68
N LEU A 49 -17.51 -31.15 -4.59
CA LEU A 49 -18.63 -30.93 -5.51
C LEU A 49 -19.81 -30.31 -4.75
N LYS A 50 -19.69 -29.04 -4.34
CA LYS A 50 -20.72 -28.34 -3.56
C LYS A 50 -21.36 -27.23 -4.35
N LYS A 51 -22.69 -27.10 -4.27
CA LYS A 51 -23.45 -26.00 -4.91
C LYS A 51 -23.05 -25.81 -6.38
N ASN A 52 -22.95 -26.93 -7.11
CA ASN A 52 -22.49 -27.00 -8.50
C ASN A 52 -21.07 -26.46 -8.77
N THR A 53 -20.28 -26.12 -7.74
CA THR A 53 -18.89 -25.73 -7.90
C THR A 53 -17.98 -26.94 -7.69
N VAL A 54 -17.06 -27.13 -8.62
CA VAL A 54 -16.02 -28.16 -8.54
C VAL A 54 -14.71 -27.53 -8.06
N ARG A 55 -14.14 -28.08 -6.98
CA ARG A 55 -12.85 -27.68 -6.41
C ARG A 55 -11.97 -28.89 -6.19
N TYR A 56 -10.67 -28.71 -6.39
CA TYR A 56 -9.67 -29.77 -6.22
C TYR A 56 -8.66 -29.37 -5.16
N PHE A 57 -8.29 -30.31 -4.30
CA PHE A 57 -7.25 -30.11 -3.31
C PHE A 57 -6.27 -31.27 -3.31
N ILE A 58 -5.01 -30.97 -3.07
CA ILE A 58 -3.92 -31.94 -3.05
C ILE A 58 -3.24 -31.89 -1.69
N GLY A 59 -3.16 -33.05 -1.03
CA GLY A 59 -2.44 -33.25 0.23
C GLY A 59 -1.17 -34.07 0.00
N THR A 60 -0.03 -33.56 0.44
CA THR A 60 1.29 -34.13 0.18
C THR A 60 2.21 -34.01 1.41
N ASN A 61 3.27 -34.83 1.45
CA ASN A 61 4.33 -34.75 2.48
C ASN A 61 5.63 -34.16 1.91
N LYS A 62 5.53 -33.43 0.79
CA LYS A 62 6.61 -32.70 0.13
C LYS A 62 6.01 -31.44 -0.46
N ASP A 63 6.71 -30.32 -0.40
CA ASP A 63 6.24 -29.08 -1.01
C ASP A 63 6.24 -29.19 -2.54
N VAL A 64 5.06 -29.38 -3.12
CA VAL A 64 4.83 -29.42 -4.57
C VAL A 64 4.47 -28.04 -5.15
N GLY A 65 4.44 -26.98 -4.33
CA GLY A 65 4.18 -25.61 -4.78
C GLY A 65 5.35 -25.00 -5.54
N LEU A 66 6.56 -25.55 -5.39
CA LEU A 66 7.79 -25.13 -6.06
C LEU A 66 7.99 -25.73 -7.47
N LEU A 67 6.99 -26.46 -7.99
CA LEU A 67 7.03 -27.04 -9.32
C LEU A 67 7.17 -25.93 -10.40
N SER A 68 8.42 -25.63 -10.79
CA SER A 68 8.77 -24.57 -11.74
C SER A 68 8.42 -24.88 -13.19
N ASN A 69 8.33 -26.17 -13.53
CA ASN A 69 7.76 -26.64 -14.79
C ASN A 69 6.30 -26.97 -14.52
N ASN A 70 5.42 -26.03 -14.88
CA ASN A 70 3.98 -26.12 -14.73
C ASN A 70 3.47 -27.53 -14.99
N LEU A 71 2.74 -28.10 -14.03
CA LEU A 71 1.78 -29.15 -14.35
C LEU A 71 0.88 -28.56 -15.45
N GLU A 72 1.02 -29.06 -16.68
CA GLU A 72 0.28 -28.49 -17.81
C GLU A 72 -1.21 -28.45 -17.45
N ARG A 73 -1.84 -27.30 -17.70
CA ARG A 73 -3.28 -27.05 -17.51
C ARG A 73 -3.74 -26.92 -16.05
N VAL A 74 -2.85 -26.91 -15.04
CA VAL A 74 -3.24 -26.64 -13.64
C VAL A 74 -2.25 -25.74 -12.90
N VAL A 75 -2.75 -25.03 -11.88
CA VAL A 75 -1.93 -24.21 -10.97
C VAL A 75 -2.24 -24.59 -9.53
N LEU A 76 -1.20 -24.71 -8.70
CA LEU A 76 -1.32 -25.09 -7.28
C LEU A 76 -1.15 -23.87 -6.39
N ARG A 77 -2.17 -23.54 -5.60
CA ARG A 77 -2.09 -22.50 -4.58
C ARG A 77 -1.97 -23.14 -3.19
N PRO A 78 -0.94 -22.84 -2.40
CA PRO A 78 -0.86 -23.31 -1.02
C PRO A 78 -2.08 -22.86 -0.21
N VAL A 79 -2.65 -23.75 0.60
CA VAL A 79 -3.79 -23.46 1.47
C VAL A 79 -3.60 -24.10 2.83
N ASN A 80 -4.18 -23.48 3.86
CA ASN A 80 -4.23 -24.07 5.19
C ASN A 80 -5.16 -25.29 5.22
N ASP A 81 -4.78 -26.32 5.98
CA ASP A 81 -5.54 -27.57 6.16
C ASP A 81 -7.00 -27.32 6.61
N SER A 82 -7.23 -26.27 7.40
CA SER A 82 -8.57 -25.85 7.87
C SER A 82 -9.54 -25.45 6.75
N THR A 83 -9.03 -25.15 5.55
CA THR A 83 -9.85 -24.85 4.36
C THR A 83 -10.57 -26.10 3.87
N ILE A 84 -10.02 -27.27 4.17
CA ILE A 84 -10.52 -28.57 3.73
C ILE A 84 -11.29 -29.15 4.91
N LYS A 85 -12.57 -29.44 4.69
CA LYS A 85 -13.43 -30.06 5.70
C LYS A 85 -13.96 -31.35 5.13
N ILE A 86 -13.15 -32.40 5.17
CA ILE A 86 -13.61 -33.74 4.78
C ILE A 86 -14.55 -34.23 5.89
N PRO A 87 -15.81 -34.56 5.57
CA PRO A 87 -16.80 -34.91 6.57
C PRO A 87 -16.50 -36.27 7.22
N GLU A 88 -16.89 -36.42 8.49
CA GLU A 88 -16.90 -37.71 9.16
C GLU A 88 -18.03 -38.61 8.62
N SER A 89 -17.78 -39.92 8.63
CA SER A 89 -18.72 -40.91 8.10
C SER A 89 -19.70 -41.35 9.19
N ALA A 90 -21.00 -41.19 8.96
CA ALA A 90 -22.03 -41.73 9.83
C ALA A 90 -22.30 -43.23 9.56
N SER A 91 -22.18 -43.67 8.30
CA SER A 91 -22.37 -45.09 7.92
C SER A 91 -21.71 -45.44 6.58
N THR A 92 -21.58 -46.73 6.28
CA THR A 92 -20.99 -47.22 5.03
C THR A 92 -22.03 -47.25 3.90
N GLU A 93 -21.69 -46.70 2.74
CA GLU A 93 -22.47 -46.83 1.50
C GLU A 93 -21.96 -48.05 0.72
N ARG A 94 -22.85 -49.02 0.45
CA ARG A 94 -22.53 -50.25 -0.29
C ARG A 94 -23.12 -50.22 -1.70
N PHE A 95 -22.55 -51.03 -2.61
CA PHE A 95 -23.03 -51.22 -3.98
C PHE A 95 -23.20 -49.91 -4.77
N VAL A 96 -22.09 -49.19 -4.95
CA VAL A 96 -22.10 -47.96 -5.76
C VAL A 96 -22.36 -48.27 -7.22
N GLN A 97 -23.43 -47.70 -7.76
CA GLN A 97 -23.84 -47.90 -9.16
C GLN A 97 -23.24 -46.83 -10.07
N TYR A 98 -22.04 -47.07 -10.57
CA TYR A 98 -21.39 -46.20 -11.56
C TYR A 98 -22.23 -46.06 -12.84
N VAL A 99 -22.04 -44.96 -13.56
CA VAL A 99 -22.56 -44.77 -14.92
C VAL A 99 -21.52 -45.35 -15.88
N SER A 100 -21.95 -46.16 -16.86
CA SER A 100 -21.03 -46.75 -17.82
C SER A 100 -20.37 -45.65 -18.65
N GLY A 101 -19.04 -45.58 -18.64
CA GLY A 101 -18.29 -44.50 -19.30
C GLY A 101 -18.43 -43.10 -18.66
N GLY A 102 -19.15 -42.97 -17.54
CA GLY A 102 -19.40 -41.69 -16.89
C GLY A 102 -18.35 -41.29 -15.85
N ASN A 103 -18.40 -40.02 -15.45
CA ASN A 103 -17.50 -39.39 -14.50
C ASN A 103 -18.14 -39.17 -13.11
N LEU A 104 -17.46 -38.43 -12.22
CA LEU A 104 -17.99 -38.09 -10.89
C LEU A 104 -19.25 -37.21 -10.93
N LEU A 105 -19.42 -36.35 -11.94
CA LEU A 105 -20.62 -35.55 -12.11
C LEU A 105 -21.81 -36.44 -12.49
N ASP A 106 -21.63 -37.37 -13.44
CA ASP A 106 -22.66 -38.34 -13.81
C ASP A 106 -23.08 -39.20 -12.61
N LEU A 107 -22.11 -39.59 -11.79
CA LEU A 107 -22.37 -40.32 -10.55
C LEU A 107 -23.16 -39.47 -9.55
N LYS A 108 -22.80 -38.20 -9.36
CA LYS A 108 -23.51 -37.25 -8.50
C LYS A 108 -24.98 -37.14 -8.92
N GLU A 109 -25.23 -36.96 -10.21
CA GLU A 109 -26.58 -36.78 -10.75
C GLU A 109 -27.43 -38.04 -10.64
N LYS A 110 -26.87 -39.20 -11.00
CA LYS A 110 -27.55 -40.48 -10.83
C LYS A 110 -27.95 -40.74 -9.38
N TYR A 111 -27.09 -40.41 -8.43
CA TYR A 111 -27.39 -40.57 -7.00
C TYR A 111 -28.44 -39.59 -6.50
N GLN A 112 -28.38 -38.34 -6.96
CA GLN A 112 -29.35 -37.32 -6.62
C GLN A 112 -30.75 -37.73 -7.09
N VAL A 113 -30.87 -38.25 -8.32
CA VAL A 113 -32.14 -38.69 -8.91
C VAL A 113 -32.63 -40.02 -8.32
N LYS A 114 -31.78 -41.04 -8.23
CA LYS A 114 -32.22 -42.40 -7.86
C LYS A 114 -32.28 -42.67 -6.36
N ARG A 115 -31.50 -41.94 -5.55
CA ARG A 115 -31.32 -42.24 -4.12
C ARG A 115 -31.54 -41.03 -3.21
N ALA A 116 -31.91 -39.86 -3.75
CA ALA A 116 -32.05 -38.60 -2.99
C ALA A 116 -30.81 -38.30 -2.11
N LYS A 117 -29.62 -38.63 -2.62
CA LYS A 117 -28.32 -38.42 -1.97
C LYS A 117 -27.42 -37.60 -2.87
N GLU A 118 -26.67 -36.67 -2.29
CA GLU A 118 -25.77 -35.81 -3.04
C GLU A 118 -24.30 -36.21 -2.80
N LEU A 119 -23.57 -36.53 -3.89
CA LEU A 119 -22.11 -36.67 -3.81
C LEU A 119 -21.49 -35.28 -3.62
N GLU A 120 -20.96 -34.99 -2.43
CA GLU A 120 -20.31 -33.70 -2.12
C GLU A 120 -18.78 -33.79 -2.10
N TYR A 121 -18.21 -34.95 -1.72
CA TYR A 121 -16.76 -35.13 -1.69
C TYR A 121 -16.35 -36.47 -2.28
N THR A 122 -15.19 -36.46 -2.93
CA THR A 122 -14.48 -37.66 -3.33
C THR A 122 -13.02 -37.49 -2.92
N ASP A 123 -12.43 -38.47 -2.25
CA ASP A 123 -11.00 -38.47 -2.01
C ASP A 123 -10.32 -39.71 -2.59
N LEU A 124 -9.12 -39.50 -3.12
CA LEU A 124 -8.29 -40.51 -3.71
C LEU A 124 -6.96 -40.47 -2.97
N THR A 125 -6.65 -41.53 -2.22
CA THR A 125 -5.29 -41.74 -1.73
C THR A 125 -4.52 -42.55 -2.77
N ILE A 126 -3.56 -41.90 -3.42
CA ILE A 126 -2.87 -42.40 -4.60
C ILE A 126 -1.46 -42.83 -4.20
N ARG A 127 -1.07 -44.04 -4.60
CA ARG A 127 0.30 -44.54 -4.55
C ARG A 127 0.68 -45.10 -5.92
N THR A 128 1.37 -44.29 -6.70
CA THR A 128 1.83 -44.65 -8.05
C THR A 128 2.95 -45.67 -7.96
N ILE A 129 2.87 -46.76 -8.74
CA ILE A 129 3.89 -47.82 -8.78
C ILE A 129 4.78 -47.61 -10.00
N ASN A 130 4.16 -47.39 -11.17
CA ASN A 130 4.80 -46.99 -12.41
C ASN A 130 3.80 -46.16 -13.24
N ILE A 131 4.12 -45.90 -14.52
CA ILE A 131 3.31 -45.06 -15.40
C ILE A 131 1.89 -45.64 -15.62
N GLU A 132 1.72 -46.96 -15.55
CA GLU A 132 0.46 -47.64 -15.86
C GLU A 132 -0.32 -48.11 -14.61
N LYS A 133 0.39 -48.37 -13.51
CA LYS A 133 -0.14 -49.01 -12.30
C LYS A 133 -0.06 -48.06 -11.11
N ALA A 134 -1.18 -47.93 -10.40
CA ALA A 134 -1.27 -47.14 -9.19
C ALA A 134 -2.22 -47.79 -8.19
N HIS A 135 -1.81 -47.92 -6.94
CA HIS A 135 -2.71 -48.34 -5.88
C HIS A 135 -3.52 -47.12 -5.39
N VAL A 136 -4.81 -47.07 -5.70
CA VAL A 136 -5.69 -45.96 -5.37
C VAL A 136 -6.78 -46.41 -4.41
N LYS A 137 -6.84 -45.79 -3.23
CA LYS A 137 -7.99 -45.91 -2.32
C LYS A 137 -8.95 -44.75 -2.60
N LEU A 138 -10.07 -45.04 -3.25
CA LEU A 138 -11.13 -44.10 -3.58
C LEU A 138 -12.19 -44.13 -2.47
N ARG A 139 -12.58 -42.97 -1.93
CA ARG A 139 -13.79 -42.83 -1.10
C ARG A 139 -14.72 -41.78 -1.65
N LEU A 140 -16.01 -42.10 -1.64
CA LEU A 140 -17.10 -41.27 -2.14
C LEU A 140 -18.02 -40.93 -0.97
N TYR A 141 -18.24 -39.65 -0.73
CA TYR A 141 -19.01 -39.13 0.40
C TYR A 141 -20.35 -38.59 -0.08
N PHE A 142 -21.41 -39.35 0.22
CA PHE A 142 -22.78 -39.01 -0.14
C PHE A 142 -23.52 -38.43 1.05
N LYS A 143 -24.02 -37.22 0.92
CA LYS A 143 -24.86 -36.56 1.91
C LYS A 143 -26.32 -36.93 1.68
N ASN A 144 -27.01 -37.33 2.74
CA ASN A 144 -28.45 -37.58 2.70
C ASN A 144 -29.26 -36.30 3.02
N VAL A 145 -30.58 -36.39 2.90
CA VAL A 145 -31.51 -35.28 3.22
C VAL A 145 -31.38 -34.82 4.67
N ALA A 146 -31.03 -35.71 5.60
CA ALA A 146 -30.79 -35.40 7.01
C ALA A 146 -29.42 -34.76 7.29
N GLY A 147 -28.60 -34.49 6.26
CA GLY A 147 -27.28 -33.87 6.38
C GLY A 147 -26.15 -34.81 6.87
N GLN A 148 -26.44 -36.10 7.05
CA GLN A 148 -25.45 -37.12 7.42
C GLN A 148 -24.71 -37.66 6.19
N TYR A 149 -23.44 -38.02 6.36
CA TYR A 149 -22.61 -38.56 5.29
C TYR A 149 -22.52 -40.09 5.35
N THR A 150 -22.77 -40.71 4.20
CA THR A 150 -22.55 -42.13 3.94
C THR A 150 -21.35 -42.29 3.01
N VAL A 151 -20.43 -43.18 3.34
CA VAL A 151 -19.14 -43.30 2.63
C VAL A 151 -18.99 -44.65 1.95
N ALA A 152 -18.76 -44.64 0.64
CA ALA A 152 -18.34 -45.83 -0.10
C ALA A 152 -16.82 -45.82 -0.27
N SER A 153 -16.16 -46.96 -0.05
CA SER A 153 -14.71 -47.12 -0.24
C SER A 153 -14.42 -48.21 -1.25
N LYS A 154 -13.52 -47.96 -2.19
CA LYS A 154 -13.05 -48.92 -3.19
C LYS A 154 -11.54 -48.80 -3.38
N THR A 155 -10.87 -49.94 -3.52
CA THR A 155 -9.45 -49.98 -3.90
C THR A 155 -9.34 -50.30 -5.38
N LEU A 156 -8.50 -49.56 -6.10
CA LEU A 156 -8.23 -49.71 -7.52
C LEU A 156 -6.72 -49.89 -7.74
N LEU A 157 -6.35 -50.64 -8.78
CA LEU A 157 -4.95 -50.89 -9.16
C LEU A 157 -4.46 -49.98 -10.31
N MET A 158 -5.33 -49.09 -10.79
CA MET A 158 -5.05 -48.08 -11.81
C MET A 158 -5.69 -46.75 -11.42
N LEU A 159 -5.18 -45.66 -11.99
CA LEU A 159 -5.76 -44.33 -11.82
C LEU A 159 -7.17 -44.27 -12.45
N PRO A 160 -8.21 -43.88 -11.69
CA PRO A 160 -9.56 -43.76 -12.22
C PRO A 160 -9.75 -42.43 -12.96
N SER A 161 -8.90 -42.12 -13.94
CA SER A 161 -8.90 -40.79 -14.59
C SER A 161 -10.18 -40.49 -15.37
N HIS A 162 -10.91 -41.53 -15.81
CA HIS A 162 -12.26 -41.37 -16.38
C HIS A 162 -13.27 -40.80 -15.37
N LEU A 163 -13.09 -41.06 -14.07
CA LEU A 163 -13.95 -40.47 -13.04
C LEU A 163 -13.65 -38.98 -12.86
N LEU A 164 -12.41 -38.56 -13.08
CA LEU A 164 -11.97 -37.17 -12.92
C LEU A 164 -12.25 -36.31 -14.16
N GLN A 165 -12.40 -36.92 -15.33
CA GLN A 165 -12.74 -36.23 -16.58
C GLN A 165 -13.89 -35.24 -16.39
N ILE A 166 -13.70 -34.02 -16.87
CA ILE A 166 -14.67 -32.94 -16.70
C ILE A 166 -14.70 -32.04 -17.92
N ASP A 167 -15.91 -31.66 -18.32
CA ASP A 167 -16.13 -30.68 -19.38
C ASP A 167 -17.22 -29.71 -18.93
N PHE A 168 -16.81 -28.48 -18.58
CA PHE A 168 -17.69 -27.40 -18.15
C PHE A 168 -18.41 -26.73 -19.32
N THR A 169 -17.95 -26.94 -20.55
CA THR A 169 -18.60 -26.40 -21.76
C THR A 169 -19.84 -27.21 -22.12
N VAL A 170 -19.78 -28.54 -21.93
CA VAL A 170 -20.92 -29.45 -22.09
C VAL A 170 -21.83 -29.41 -20.85
N ASN A 171 -21.24 -29.42 -19.65
CA ASN A 171 -22.00 -29.44 -18.39
C ASN A 171 -22.16 -28.04 -17.79
N THR A 172 -22.98 -27.20 -18.42
CA THR A 172 -23.21 -25.79 -18.02
C THR A 172 -23.77 -25.61 -16.61
N LYS A 173 -24.34 -26.67 -16.03
CA LYS A 173 -24.82 -26.69 -14.64
C LYS A 173 -23.69 -26.52 -13.64
N TYR A 174 -22.48 -26.99 -13.95
CA TYR A 174 -21.33 -26.97 -13.04
C TYR A 174 -20.34 -25.88 -13.43
N MET A 175 -19.64 -25.33 -12.43
CA MET A 175 -18.62 -24.33 -12.63
C MET A 175 -17.34 -24.73 -11.91
N ARG A 176 -16.19 -24.48 -12.53
CA ARG A 176 -14.91 -24.49 -11.83
C ARG A 176 -14.71 -23.20 -11.05
N ARG A 177 -14.01 -23.30 -9.94
CA ARG A 177 -13.43 -22.12 -9.31
C ARG A 177 -12.27 -21.64 -10.19
N LYS A 178 -12.38 -20.42 -10.74
CA LYS A 178 -11.27 -19.80 -11.49
C LYS A 178 -10.18 -19.33 -10.53
N GLN A 179 -8.94 -19.30 -11.03
CA GLN A 179 -7.86 -18.65 -10.29
C GLN A 179 -8.22 -17.18 -10.01
N PRO A 180 -7.90 -16.65 -8.82
CA PRO A 180 -8.13 -15.24 -8.54
C PRO A 180 -7.37 -14.36 -9.54
N LYS A 181 -7.90 -13.17 -9.84
CA LYS A 181 -7.13 -12.16 -10.57
C LYS A 181 -5.96 -11.73 -9.68
N TYR A 182 -4.75 -11.78 -10.21
CA TYR A 182 -3.54 -11.36 -9.52
C TYR A 182 -2.91 -10.19 -10.25
N LEU A 183 -2.13 -9.39 -9.52
CA LEU A 183 -1.29 -8.36 -10.10
C LEU A 183 -0.10 -9.05 -10.77
N ASP A 184 0.19 -8.71 -12.02
CA ASP A 184 1.41 -9.19 -12.67
C ASP A 184 2.63 -8.49 -12.06
N ILE A 185 3.26 -9.17 -11.10
CA ILE A 185 4.43 -8.68 -10.38
C ILE A 185 5.74 -9.19 -10.97
N GLN A 186 5.73 -9.88 -12.12
CA GLN A 186 6.91 -10.58 -12.64
C GLN A 186 8.13 -9.65 -12.75
N LYS A 187 7.91 -8.41 -13.20
CA LYS A 187 8.95 -7.37 -13.32
C LYS A 187 9.43 -6.84 -11.97
N ALA A 188 8.59 -6.89 -10.94
CA ALA A 188 8.88 -6.38 -9.60
C ALA A 188 9.38 -7.48 -8.64
N LEU A 189 9.43 -8.75 -9.04
CA LEU A 189 9.87 -9.85 -8.16
C LEU A 189 11.30 -9.65 -7.61
N HIS A 190 12.17 -8.95 -8.35
CA HIS A 190 13.57 -8.74 -7.97
C HIS A 190 13.74 -7.76 -6.79
N ILE A 191 12.76 -6.89 -6.53
CA ILE A 191 12.76 -5.97 -5.37
C ILE A 191 12.03 -6.53 -4.15
N MET A 192 11.49 -7.74 -4.25
CA MET A 192 10.75 -8.39 -3.17
C MET A 192 11.69 -9.30 -2.36
N GLN A 193 11.53 -9.30 -1.05
CA GLN A 193 12.34 -10.08 -0.11
C GLN A 193 11.49 -11.19 0.53
N SER A 194 12.13 -12.31 0.90
CA SER A 194 11.42 -13.42 1.54
C SER A 194 11.20 -13.21 3.04
N ASP A 195 12.01 -12.38 3.68
CA ASP A 195 11.88 -12.04 5.09
C ASP A 195 11.03 -10.77 5.28
N ASN A 196 10.46 -10.62 6.48
CA ASN A 196 9.57 -9.50 6.81
C ASN A 196 10.29 -8.37 7.57
N LEU A 197 11.64 -8.38 7.62
CA LEU A 197 12.39 -7.43 8.44
C LEU A 197 12.24 -6.02 7.84
N ASN A 198 11.70 -5.10 8.65
CA ASN A 198 11.40 -3.73 8.22
C ASN A 198 10.54 -3.63 6.95
N ALA A 199 9.71 -4.65 6.69
CA ALA A 199 8.78 -4.63 5.57
C ALA A 199 7.74 -3.52 5.71
N VAL A 200 7.42 -2.88 4.58
CA VAL A 200 6.32 -1.93 4.41
C VAL A 200 5.06 -2.67 3.97
N PHE A 201 5.20 -3.64 3.06
CA PHE A 201 4.09 -4.43 2.54
C PHE A 201 4.39 -5.93 2.57
N GLU A 202 3.34 -6.70 2.79
CA GLU A 202 3.26 -8.10 2.37
C GLU A 202 2.57 -8.14 1.00
N VAL A 203 3.15 -8.89 0.07
CA VAL A 203 2.70 -9.02 -1.32
C VAL A 203 2.32 -10.47 -1.57
N ASP A 204 1.07 -10.70 -1.99
CA ASP A 204 0.66 -12.00 -2.54
C ASP A 204 1.36 -12.18 -3.90
N THR A 205 2.33 -13.10 -3.92
CA THR A 205 3.18 -13.37 -5.08
C THR A 205 2.63 -14.48 -5.96
N PHE A 206 1.48 -15.05 -5.61
CA PHE A 206 0.83 -16.06 -6.43
C PHE A 206 0.46 -15.48 -7.81
N PRO A 207 0.70 -16.20 -8.91
CA PRO A 207 1.17 -17.59 -9.02
C PRO A 207 2.69 -17.75 -9.19
N PHE A 208 3.46 -16.66 -9.10
CA PHE A 208 4.89 -16.65 -9.43
C PHE A 208 5.76 -17.28 -8.34
N ARG A 209 5.35 -17.17 -7.08
CA ARG A 209 6.00 -17.83 -5.93
C ARG A 209 4.92 -18.49 -5.05
N PRO A 210 5.27 -19.55 -4.30
CA PRO A 210 4.32 -20.24 -3.44
C PRO A 210 4.03 -19.47 -2.14
N THR A 211 4.94 -18.62 -1.69
CA THR A 211 4.82 -17.87 -0.43
C THR A 211 4.78 -16.38 -0.70
N ASN A 212 4.05 -15.65 0.16
CA ASN A 212 4.06 -14.20 0.14
C ASN A 212 5.48 -13.69 0.36
N TYR A 213 5.82 -12.61 -0.34
CA TYR A 213 7.08 -11.89 -0.16
C TYR A 213 6.78 -10.50 0.37
N TYR A 214 7.81 -9.81 0.80
CA TYR A 214 7.70 -8.52 1.46
C TYR A 214 8.44 -7.46 0.65
N LEU A 215 7.91 -6.24 0.68
CA LEU A 215 8.58 -5.07 0.14
C LEU A 215 9.18 -4.26 1.28
N SER A 216 10.49 -4.10 1.27
CA SER A 216 11.24 -3.29 2.23
C SER A 216 11.58 -1.94 1.60
N LEU A 217 11.80 -0.89 2.40
CA LEU A 217 12.26 0.40 1.84
C LEU A 217 13.61 0.32 1.12
N PRO A 218 14.63 -0.40 1.63
CA PRO A 218 15.92 -0.49 0.97
C PRO A 218 15.92 -1.29 -0.34
N SER A 219 14.85 -2.03 -0.63
CA SER A 219 14.80 -2.87 -1.82
C SER A 219 14.41 -2.11 -3.09
N TYR A 220 14.11 -0.81 -2.99
CA TYR A 220 13.86 0.07 -4.12
C TYR A 220 14.37 1.48 -3.84
N ASP A 221 14.49 2.28 -4.90
CA ASP A 221 14.89 3.69 -4.83
C ASP A 221 13.74 4.52 -4.23
N PHE A 222 13.60 4.50 -2.90
CA PHE A 222 12.57 5.27 -2.18
C PHE A 222 12.85 6.78 -2.17
N ASP A 223 14.07 7.18 -2.51
CA ASP A 223 14.50 8.56 -2.70
C ASP A 223 13.91 9.21 -3.97
N LYS A 224 13.37 8.39 -4.89
CA LYS A 224 12.54 8.88 -6.00
C LYS A 224 11.19 9.39 -5.49
N HIS A 225 10.68 10.43 -6.13
CA HIS A 225 9.36 10.97 -5.82
C HIS A 225 8.28 9.88 -5.91
N SER A 226 7.51 9.75 -4.83
CA SER A 226 6.44 8.77 -4.71
C SER A 226 5.07 9.46 -4.75
N PHE A 227 4.10 8.83 -5.41
CA PHE A 227 2.73 9.32 -5.46
C PHE A 227 1.78 8.30 -4.84
N ILE A 228 1.07 8.70 -3.78
CA ILE A 228 0.16 7.84 -3.01
C ILE A 228 -1.29 8.26 -3.32
N ILE A 229 -2.07 7.36 -3.91
CA ILE A 229 -3.48 7.61 -4.26
C ILE A 229 -4.38 6.68 -3.45
N GLY A 230 -5.45 7.23 -2.89
CA GLY A 230 -6.47 6.42 -2.22
C GLY A 230 -7.63 7.25 -1.69
N ALA A 231 -8.81 6.64 -1.58
CA ALA A 231 -9.99 7.27 -0.97
C ALA A 231 -9.74 7.66 0.50
N SER A 232 -10.59 8.50 1.09
CA SER A 232 -10.56 8.72 2.54
C SER A 232 -10.78 7.40 3.29
N GLY A 233 -10.08 7.18 4.40
CA GLY A 233 -10.13 5.92 5.15
C GLY A 233 -9.39 4.72 4.53
N SER A 234 -8.76 4.85 3.36
CA SER A 234 -7.98 3.77 2.73
C SER A 234 -6.63 3.45 3.41
N GLY A 235 -6.27 4.18 4.47
CA GLY A 235 -5.03 3.95 5.21
C GLY A 235 -3.81 4.75 4.74
N LYS A 236 -3.98 5.78 3.88
CA LYS A 236 -2.87 6.65 3.40
C LYS A 236 -1.99 7.19 4.53
N SER A 237 -2.60 7.77 5.56
CA SER A 237 -1.89 8.31 6.71
C SER A 237 -1.07 7.22 7.42
N LYS A 238 -1.67 6.03 7.60
CA LYS A 238 -0.98 4.92 8.25
C LYS A 238 0.19 4.39 7.42
N LEU A 239 0.06 4.38 6.10
CA LEU A 239 1.15 4.03 5.18
C LEU A 239 2.33 5.01 5.33
N ILE A 240 2.05 6.32 5.35
CA ILE A 240 3.08 7.35 5.57
C ILE A 240 3.76 7.12 6.91
N SER A 241 3.00 6.94 8.00
CA SER A 241 3.57 6.68 9.33
C SER A 241 4.43 5.41 9.35
N LEU A 242 4.02 4.36 8.64
CA LEU A 242 4.78 3.12 8.55
C LEU A 242 6.11 3.32 7.79
N ILE A 243 6.10 4.09 6.69
CA ILE A 243 7.33 4.41 5.95
C ILE A 243 8.30 5.17 6.86
N ILE A 244 7.82 6.17 7.60
CA ILE A 244 8.66 6.97 8.51
C ILE A 244 9.21 6.11 9.65
N ASP A 245 8.39 5.22 10.22
CA ASP A 245 8.83 4.23 11.22
C ASP A 245 9.95 3.33 10.67
N ARG A 246 9.81 2.81 9.44
CA ARG A 246 10.85 2.01 8.79
C ARG A 246 12.13 2.80 8.52
N LEU A 247 12.01 4.07 8.12
CA LEU A 247 13.18 4.96 7.97
C LEU A 247 13.89 5.20 9.30
N ALA A 248 13.13 5.30 10.39
CA ALA A 248 13.69 5.44 11.73
C ALA A 248 14.35 4.14 12.20
N SER A 249 13.77 2.96 11.93
CA SER A 249 14.33 1.68 12.40
C SER A 249 15.58 1.24 11.61
N THR A 250 15.75 1.72 10.38
CA THR A 250 16.89 1.37 9.53
C THR A 250 18.11 2.23 9.90
N GLY A 251 19.02 1.68 10.70
CA GLY A 251 20.12 2.42 11.34
C GLY A 251 21.08 3.23 10.43
N GLN A 252 21.12 2.98 9.11
CA GLN A 252 21.86 3.82 8.16
C GLN A 252 21.11 5.10 7.75
N SER A 253 19.77 5.08 7.77
CA SER A 253 18.94 6.21 7.33
C SER A 253 18.80 7.32 8.38
N GLN A 254 18.84 6.99 9.68
CA GLN A 254 18.77 8.01 10.74
C GLN A 254 19.89 9.06 10.69
N TYR A 255 21.07 8.70 10.18
CA TYR A 255 22.22 9.61 10.14
C TYR A 255 22.28 10.47 8.88
N ASN A 256 21.55 10.12 7.82
CA ASN A 256 21.61 10.84 6.53
C ASN A 256 20.24 11.33 6.01
N THR A 257 19.15 10.97 6.68
CA THR A 257 17.79 11.33 6.26
C THR A 257 17.10 12.11 7.36
N ARG A 258 16.52 13.25 6.98
CA ARG A 258 15.59 14.02 7.82
C ARG A 258 14.22 14.00 7.16
N VAL A 259 13.19 13.83 7.96
CA VAL A 259 11.82 13.71 7.49
C VAL A 259 11.04 14.94 7.91
N ILE A 260 10.40 15.58 6.93
CA ILE A 260 9.48 16.69 7.15
C ILE A 260 8.09 16.23 6.72
N VAL A 261 7.13 16.31 7.64
CA VAL A 261 5.73 15.98 7.37
C VAL A 261 4.91 17.25 7.45
N ILE A 262 4.18 17.56 6.38
CA ILE A 262 3.20 18.64 6.35
C ILE A 262 1.82 18.00 6.37
N ASP A 263 1.11 18.13 7.50
CA ASP A 263 -0.19 17.50 7.72
C ASP A 263 -1.30 18.55 7.86
N PRO A 264 -2.05 18.83 6.78
CA PRO A 264 -3.17 19.78 6.79
C PRO A 264 -4.42 19.29 7.55
N HIS A 265 -4.42 18.06 8.05
CA HIS A 265 -5.55 17.48 8.78
C HIS A 265 -5.26 17.19 10.25
N ALA A 266 -4.02 17.45 10.72
CA ALA A 266 -3.57 17.15 12.08
C ALA A 266 -3.92 15.71 12.53
N SER A 267 -3.80 14.76 11.60
CA SER A 267 -4.18 13.35 11.76
C SER A 267 -2.98 12.43 12.06
N LEU A 268 -1.79 12.81 11.62
CA LEU A 268 -0.56 12.02 11.69
C LEU A 268 0.22 12.23 12.99
N GLU A 269 -0.01 13.34 13.68
CA GLU A 269 0.76 13.73 14.88
C GLU A 269 0.81 12.62 15.93
N ASN A 270 -0.34 12.06 16.30
CA ASN A 270 -0.42 11.01 17.33
C ASN A 270 0.23 9.69 16.87
N ASP A 271 0.15 9.39 15.57
CA ASP A 271 0.79 8.22 14.98
C ASP A 271 2.32 8.37 14.94
N LEU A 272 2.85 9.60 14.89
CA LEU A 272 4.28 9.87 14.70
C LEU A 272 5.04 10.22 15.99
N LYS A 273 4.34 10.65 17.04
CA LYS A 273 4.93 11.05 18.34
C LYS A 273 5.84 10.02 19.00
N HIS A 274 5.64 8.72 18.71
CA HIS A 274 6.44 7.65 19.29
C HIS A 274 7.85 7.51 18.67
N ILE A 275 8.10 8.16 17.54
CA ILE A 275 9.39 8.10 16.83
C ILE A 275 10.41 8.98 17.58
N PRO A 276 11.64 8.48 17.85
CA PRO A 276 12.64 9.24 18.58
C PRO A 276 13.09 10.50 17.80
N LYS A 277 13.45 11.56 18.54
CA LYS A 277 13.87 12.86 17.97
C LYS A 277 12.81 13.48 17.03
N THR A 278 11.55 13.37 17.43
CA THR A 278 10.42 14.02 16.77
C THR A 278 10.15 15.38 17.41
N SER A 279 10.00 16.41 16.58
CA SER A 279 9.49 17.72 16.97
C SER A 279 8.19 17.97 16.22
N VAL A 280 7.12 18.24 16.99
CA VAL A 280 5.84 18.64 16.44
C VAL A 280 5.77 20.15 16.57
N ILE A 281 5.47 20.82 15.46
CA ILE A 281 5.26 22.27 15.41
C ILE A 281 3.76 22.47 15.25
N ASN A 282 3.12 22.98 16.30
CA ASN A 282 1.71 23.31 16.29
C ASN A 282 1.53 24.82 16.13
N PHE A 283 0.84 25.22 15.08
CA PHE A 283 0.49 26.63 14.82
C PHE A 283 -0.72 27.09 15.67
N LYS A 284 -0.93 26.51 16.85
CA LYS A 284 -2.11 26.73 17.71
C LYS A 284 -1.82 27.66 18.90
N GLU A 285 -0.61 27.59 19.47
CA GLU A 285 -0.25 28.31 20.68
C GLU A 285 0.82 29.37 20.38
N GLN A 286 0.70 30.55 21.00
CA GLN A 286 1.59 31.70 20.74
C GLN A 286 3.05 31.44 21.14
N ASP A 287 3.29 30.51 22.06
CA ASP A 287 4.61 30.20 22.61
C ASP A 287 5.42 29.17 21.77
N GLU A 288 4.80 28.50 20.79
CA GLU A 288 5.46 27.56 19.87
C GLU A 288 5.75 28.17 18.48
N ALA A 289 5.62 29.50 18.34
CA ALA A 289 5.88 30.20 17.08
C ALA A 289 7.33 29.98 16.62
N THR A 290 7.49 29.34 15.47
CA THR A 290 8.79 29.17 14.81
C THR A 290 8.98 30.27 13.80
N GLU A 291 10.19 30.84 13.73
CA GLU A 291 10.52 31.82 12.69
C GLU A 291 10.47 31.15 11.31
N LEU A 292 9.46 31.53 10.52
CA LEU A 292 9.20 30.98 9.19
C LEU A 292 10.05 31.62 8.09
N PHE A 293 10.53 32.84 8.32
CA PHE A 293 11.35 33.58 7.37
C PHE A 293 12.83 33.33 7.67
N GLY A 294 13.64 33.16 6.62
CA GLY A 294 15.03 32.70 6.73
C GLY A 294 15.90 33.55 7.65
N GLY A 295 16.73 32.89 8.46
CA GLY A 295 17.71 33.52 9.34
C GLY A 295 19.12 33.58 8.72
N GLU A 296 20.14 33.75 9.57
CA GLU A 296 21.55 33.78 9.16
C GLU A 296 21.94 32.61 8.23
N GLY A 297 22.61 32.92 7.11
CA GLY A 297 23.07 31.94 6.12
C GLY A 297 22.06 31.56 5.04
N THR A 298 20.88 32.19 5.02
CA THR A 298 19.90 32.02 3.94
C THR A 298 20.37 32.76 2.68
N ASP A 299 20.24 32.13 1.50
CA ASP A 299 20.40 32.83 0.22
C ASP A 299 19.28 33.88 0.08
N ILE A 300 19.65 35.16 0.25
CA ILE A 300 18.73 36.30 0.23
C ILE A 300 17.95 36.36 -1.09
N SER A 301 18.60 36.06 -2.21
CA SER A 301 17.95 36.10 -3.52
C SER A 301 16.91 34.99 -3.63
N ALA A 302 17.28 33.76 -3.28
CA ALA A 302 16.35 32.63 -3.34
C ALA A 302 15.17 32.80 -2.37
N ALA A 303 15.43 33.26 -1.14
CA ALA A 303 14.39 33.51 -0.15
C ALA A 303 13.43 34.63 -0.59
N THR A 304 13.95 35.71 -1.17
CA THR A 304 13.13 36.81 -1.71
C THR A 304 12.20 36.31 -2.81
N GLU A 305 12.69 35.51 -3.75
CA GLU A 305 11.88 34.98 -4.85
C GLU A 305 10.83 33.96 -4.36
N LEU A 306 11.20 33.06 -3.45
CA LEU A 306 10.28 32.08 -2.88
C LEU A 306 9.16 32.75 -2.06
N THR A 307 9.53 33.66 -1.15
CA THR A 307 8.54 34.43 -0.36
C THR A 307 7.69 35.33 -1.25
N GLY A 308 8.29 35.97 -2.26
CA GLY A 308 7.56 36.78 -3.24
C GLY A 308 6.55 35.96 -4.04
N THR A 309 6.90 34.74 -4.45
CA THR A 309 6.00 33.81 -5.15
C THR A 309 4.85 33.35 -4.25
N LEU A 310 5.12 33.08 -2.98
CA LEU A 310 4.07 32.75 -2.00
C LEU A 310 3.08 33.91 -1.84
N PHE A 311 3.59 35.13 -1.65
CA PHE A 311 2.75 36.32 -1.47
C PHE A 311 1.96 36.64 -2.74
N LYS A 312 2.56 36.45 -3.91
CA LYS A 312 1.87 36.54 -5.21
C LYS A 312 0.68 35.59 -5.28
N SER A 313 0.85 34.35 -4.82
CA SER A 313 -0.23 33.36 -4.78
C SER A 313 -1.33 33.74 -3.78
N LEU A 314 -0.99 34.41 -2.67
CA LEU A 314 -1.95 34.82 -1.64
C LEU A 314 -2.74 36.08 -2.04
N ILE A 315 -2.08 37.05 -2.67
CA ILE A 315 -2.69 38.32 -3.13
C ILE A 315 -3.55 38.11 -4.39
N ALA A 316 -3.21 37.08 -5.18
CA ALA A 316 -3.98 36.62 -6.35
C ALA A 316 -4.40 37.77 -7.29
N ASP A 317 -5.70 38.06 -7.39
CA ASP A 317 -6.27 38.99 -8.37
C ASP A 317 -5.85 40.46 -8.18
N GLN A 318 -5.39 40.83 -6.98
CA GLN A 318 -4.91 42.19 -6.70
C GLN A 318 -3.43 42.37 -7.09
N PHE A 319 -2.75 41.28 -7.47
CA PHE A 319 -1.33 41.30 -7.77
C PHE A 319 -1.05 41.95 -9.12
N ASN A 320 -0.22 43.00 -9.12
CA ASN A 320 0.12 43.76 -10.32
C ASN A 320 1.63 44.13 -10.33
N PRO A 321 2.19 44.55 -11.48
CA PRO A 321 3.63 44.81 -11.60
C PRO A 321 4.17 45.89 -10.65
N LYS A 322 3.35 46.87 -10.26
CA LYS A 322 3.77 47.93 -9.32
C LYS A 322 3.88 47.37 -7.90
N LEU A 323 2.87 46.60 -7.47
CA LEU A 323 2.89 45.87 -6.21
C LEU A 323 4.06 44.90 -6.16
N GLU A 324 4.29 44.12 -7.22
CA GLU A 324 5.42 43.19 -7.32
C GLU A 324 6.75 43.88 -7.06
N ARG A 325 6.98 45.05 -7.67
CA ARG A 325 8.20 45.83 -7.47
C ARG A 325 8.35 46.29 -6.02
N VAL A 326 7.29 46.84 -5.42
CA VAL A 326 7.31 47.27 -4.01
C VAL A 326 7.60 46.09 -3.09
N LEU A 327 6.87 44.98 -3.27
CA LEU A 327 6.98 43.79 -2.44
C LEU A 327 8.37 43.17 -2.56
N ARG A 328 8.87 42.94 -3.78
CA ARG A 328 10.18 42.32 -4.02
C ARG A 328 11.31 43.13 -3.41
N PHE A 329 11.30 44.45 -3.57
CA PHE A 329 12.33 45.32 -2.99
C PHE A 329 12.22 45.40 -1.46
N SER A 330 10.99 45.39 -0.93
CA SER A 330 10.75 45.36 0.52
C SER A 330 11.28 44.07 1.14
N LEU A 331 10.97 42.92 0.55
CA LEU A 331 11.47 41.60 0.98
C LEU A 331 13.00 41.54 0.92
N PHE A 332 13.60 42.01 -0.19
CA PHE A 332 15.05 42.00 -0.35
C PHE A 332 15.77 42.82 0.74
N VAL A 333 15.27 44.02 1.03
CA VAL A 333 15.82 44.89 2.09
C VAL A 333 15.68 44.25 3.47
N LEU A 334 14.51 43.69 3.79
CA LEU A 334 14.26 43.06 5.09
C LEU A 334 15.10 41.81 5.31
N MET A 335 15.24 40.97 4.29
CA MET A 335 16.08 39.76 4.33
C MET A 335 17.57 40.15 4.47
N THR A 336 18.02 41.20 3.75
CA THR A 336 19.41 41.68 3.85
C THR A 336 19.72 42.25 5.24
N GLY A 337 18.77 42.97 5.83
CA GLY A 337 18.88 43.50 7.19
C GLY A 337 18.63 42.46 8.29
N GLN A 338 18.41 41.18 7.95
CA GLN A 338 18.03 40.12 8.89
C GLN A 338 16.85 40.48 9.80
N ALA A 339 15.94 41.33 9.30
CA ALA A 339 14.82 41.88 10.03
C ALA A 339 13.49 41.41 9.45
N MET A 340 13.47 40.32 8.68
CA MET A 340 12.27 39.86 7.99
C MET A 340 11.21 39.34 8.98
N SER A 341 10.09 40.04 9.02
CA SER A 341 8.86 39.63 9.69
C SER A 341 7.65 40.27 8.99
N LEU A 342 6.45 39.72 9.19
CA LEU A 342 5.23 40.33 8.66
C LEU A 342 5.02 41.74 9.22
N GLU A 343 5.32 41.93 10.50
CA GLU A 343 5.25 43.24 11.17
C GLU A 343 6.23 44.24 10.56
N ASN A 344 7.49 43.85 10.36
CA ASN A 344 8.50 44.73 9.78
C ASN A 344 8.23 45.02 8.30
N LEU A 345 7.60 44.09 7.57
CA LEU A 345 7.12 44.37 6.21
C LEU A 345 6.05 45.47 6.21
N LYS A 346 5.05 45.38 7.10
CA LYS A 346 4.03 46.43 7.26
C LYS A 346 4.64 47.76 7.70
N ARG A 347 5.59 47.73 8.64
CA ARG A 347 6.32 48.94 9.08
C ARG A 347 7.14 49.54 7.95
N LEU A 348 7.85 48.75 7.14
CA LEU A 348 8.65 49.26 6.03
C LEU A 348 7.81 50.04 5.01
N VAL A 349 6.59 49.58 4.72
CA VAL A 349 5.71 50.23 3.75
C VAL A 349 4.95 51.44 4.33
N LEU A 350 4.65 51.44 5.63
CA LEU A 350 3.86 52.50 6.28
C LEU A 350 4.69 53.57 7.02
N ASP A 351 5.70 53.14 7.79
CA ASP A 351 6.52 53.98 8.67
C ASP A 351 7.74 54.52 7.90
N ILE A 352 7.83 55.85 7.79
CA ILE A 352 8.92 56.52 7.08
C ILE A 352 10.22 56.52 7.87
N GLU A 353 10.14 56.60 9.20
CA GLU A 353 11.31 56.66 10.09
C GLU A 353 11.99 55.29 10.11
N PHE A 354 11.21 54.23 10.33
CA PHE A 354 11.70 52.85 10.26
C PHE A 354 12.31 52.52 8.90
N ARG A 355 11.64 52.91 7.80
CA ARG A 355 12.17 52.68 6.45
C ARG A 355 13.52 53.36 6.23
N ASN A 356 13.66 54.63 6.61
CA ASN A 356 14.91 55.36 6.41
C ASN A 356 16.05 54.75 7.22
N GLN A 357 15.80 54.40 8.48
CA GLN A 357 16.78 53.72 9.34
C GLN A 357 17.23 52.38 8.75
N LEU A 358 16.30 51.55 8.27
CA LEU A 358 16.63 50.26 7.70
C LEU A 358 17.41 50.39 6.39
N ILE A 359 17.01 51.29 5.49
CA ILE A 359 17.70 51.54 4.22
C ILE A 359 19.12 52.06 4.45
N GLU A 360 19.31 52.95 5.42
CA GLU A 360 20.65 53.43 5.80
C GLU A 360 21.54 52.28 6.28
N HIS A 361 20.98 51.41 7.14
CA HIS A 361 21.68 50.22 7.66
C HIS A 361 22.10 49.23 6.56
N VAL A 362 21.26 49.01 5.54
CA VAL A 362 21.54 48.03 4.47
C VAL A 362 22.16 48.63 3.21
N SER A 363 22.38 49.95 3.16
CA SER A 363 22.78 50.70 1.96
C SER A 363 24.00 50.14 1.21
N ASN A 364 24.98 49.60 1.93
CA ASN A 364 26.20 49.02 1.35
C ASN A 364 26.04 47.54 0.92
N TYR A 365 24.93 46.92 1.27
CA TYR A 365 24.67 45.49 1.05
C TYR A 365 23.55 45.23 0.03
N VAL A 366 22.81 46.27 -0.37
CA VAL A 366 21.74 46.18 -1.37
C VAL A 366 22.12 46.90 -2.67
N PRO A 367 21.64 46.44 -3.83
CA PRO A 367 21.84 47.12 -5.10
C PRO A 367 21.40 48.60 -5.08
N ALA A 368 22.19 49.47 -5.72
CA ALA A 368 21.97 50.92 -5.72
C ALA A 368 20.57 51.32 -6.24
N ASN A 369 20.01 50.58 -7.20
CA ASN A 369 18.66 50.81 -7.73
C ASN A 369 17.56 50.62 -6.67
N ILE A 370 17.76 49.76 -5.66
CA ILE A 370 16.81 49.58 -4.55
C ILE A 370 16.87 50.77 -3.61
N VAL A 371 18.08 51.27 -3.29
CA VAL A 371 18.26 52.49 -2.49
C VAL A 371 17.61 53.68 -3.17
N THR A 372 17.86 53.86 -4.48
CA THR A 372 17.23 54.93 -5.27
C THR A 372 15.70 54.79 -5.28
N PHE A 373 15.18 53.58 -5.48
CA PHE A 373 13.73 53.35 -5.47
C PHE A 373 13.07 53.82 -4.16
N PHE A 374 13.63 53.48 -3.00
CA PHE A 374 13.06 53.92 -1.72
C PHE A 374 13.24 55.41 -1.44
N GLY A 375 14.24 56.06 -2.05
CA GLY A 375 14.47 57.50 -1.97
C GLY A 375 13.55 58.35 -2.88
N SER A 376 13.20 57.85 -4.06
CA SER A 376 12.37 58.57 -5.05
C SER A 376 11.04 57.86 -5.33
N ASP A 377 11.11 56.74 -6.04
CA ASP A 377 9.98 56.09 -6.72
C ASP A 377 8.91 55.60 -5.73
N PHE A 378 9.34 55.15 -4.55
CA PHE A 378 8.45 54.64 -3.51
C PHE A 378 7.46 55.73 -3.02
N ASN A 379 7.90 56.98 -2.94
CA ASN A 379 7.02 58.09 -2.52
C ASN A 379 5.93 58.37 -3.55
N GLU A 380 6.23 58.20 -4.84
CA GLU A 380 5.22 58.28 -5.89
C GLU A 380 4.23 57.11 -5.81
N MET A 381 4.73 55.88 -5.62
CA MET A 381 3.87 54.69 -5.44
C MET A 381 2.93 54.85 -4.23
N ARG A 382 3.47 55.33 -3.10
CA ARG A 382 2.69 55.56 -1.87
C ARG A 382 1.65 56.68 -2.01
N SER A 383 1.91 57.71 -2.80
CA SER A 383 1.01 58.87 -2.92
C SER A 383 -0.04 58.73 -4.02
N LYS A 384 0.33 58.20 -5.19
CA LYS A 384 -0.56 58.08 -6.35
C LYS A 384 -1.21 56.71 -6.52
N TYR A 385 -0.55 55.66 -6.05
CA TYR A 385 -0.95 54.26 -6.31
C TYR A 385 -1.11 53.46 -5.02
N TYR A 386 -1.48 54.11 -3.91
CA TYR A 386 -1.59 53.47 -2.59
C TYR A 386 -2.49 52.22 -2.63
N ASP A 387 -3.69 52.36 -3.20
CA ASP A 387 -4.71 51.30 -3.25
C ASP A 387 -4.27 50.12 -4.13
N GLU A 388 -3.44 50.37 -5.16
CA GLU A 388 -2.93 49.34 -6.07
C GLU A 388 -1.66 48.66 -5.55
N THR A 389 -0.91 49.28 -4.63
CA THR A 389 0.46 48.84 -4.29
C THR A 389 0.69 48.56 -2.81
N ILE A 390 0.25 49.45 -1.93
CA ILE A 390 0.54 49.38 -0.49
C ILE A 390 -0.62 48.69 0.24
N ALA A 391 -1.86 49.09 -0.07
CA ALA A 391 -3.04 48.55 0.60
C ALA A 391 -3.12 47.01 0.56
N PRO A 392 -2.90 46.33 -0.59
CA PRO A 392 -2.96 44.87 -0.64
C PRO A 392 -1.89 44.17 0.20
N ILE A 393 -0.70 44.76 0.32
CA ILE A 393 0.38 44.22 1.18
C ILE A 393 -0.03 44.34 2.65
N VAL A 394 -0.59 45.47 3.05
CA VAL A 394 -1.05 45.70 4.42
C VAL A 394 -2.22 44.78 4.76
N THR A 395 -3.20 44.65 3.87
CA THR A 395 -4.34 43.73 4.04
C THR A 395 -3.87 42.29 4.20
N LEU A 396 -2.96 41.82 3.34
CA LEU A 396 -2.39 40.48 3.47
C LEU A 396 -1.71 40.29 4.83
N VAL A 397 -0.87 41.24 5.26
CA VAL A 397 -0.19 41.16 6.56
C VAL A 397 -1.21 41.10 7.70
N ASP A 398 -2.25 41.94 7.65
CA ASP A 398 -3.29 41.98 8.68
C ASP A 398 -4.07 40.65 8.74
N GLU A 399 -4.45 40.10 7.58
CA GLU A 399 -5.09 38.78 7.48
C GLU A 399 -4.21 37.66 8.04
N MET A 400 -2.91 37.68 7.72
CA MET A 400 -1.96 36.69 8.23
C MET A 400 -1.72 36.84 9.75
N GLN A 401 -1.70 38.07 10.28
CA GLN A 401 -1.55 38.34 11.71
C GLN A 401 -2.80 37.96 12.53
N MET A 402 -3.98 37.84 11.91
CA MET A 402 -5.15 37.27 12.59
C MET A 402 -4.94 35.79 12.96
N GLN A 403 -3.95 35.11 12.38
CA GLN A 403 -3.52 33.79 12.85
C GLN A 403 -2.47 33.91 13.97
N PRO A 404 -2.77 33.48 15.21
CA PRO A 404 -1.92 33.69 16.39
C PRO A 404 -0.48 33.18 16.26
N SER A 405 -0.25 32.21 15.37
CA SER A 405 1.01 31.52 15.18
C SER A 405 1.95 32.15 14.14
N LEU A 406 1.47 33.14 13.37
CA LEU A 406 2.27 33.88 12.38
C LEU A 406 2.62 35.31 12.84
N GLY A 407 2.00 35.77 13.94
CA GLY A 407 1.95 37.18 14.32
C GLY A 407 3.12 37.72 15.15
N ARG A 408 3.96 36.89 15.76
CA ARG A 408 5.10 37.35 16.58
C ARG A 408 6.35 36.52 16.35
N ASN A 409 7.45 37.19 15.99
CA ASN A 409 8.80 36.66 16.12
C ASN A 409 9.19 36.78 17.59
N SER A 410 9.06 35.71 18.37
CA SER A 410 9.78 35.63 19.64
C SER A 410 11.26 35.52 19.29
N GLY A 411 12.08 36.49 19.72
CA GLY A 411 13.54 36.50 19.49
C GLY A 411 14.30 35.30 20.10
N GLU A 412 13.58 34.35 20.70
CA GLU A 412 14.07 33.08 21.24
C GLU A 412 13.60 31.84 20.42
N GLY A 413 12.78 32.03 19.38
CA GLY A 413 12.30 30.98 18.50
C GLY A 413 13.46 30.30 17.77
N ALA A 414 13.54 28.97 17.85
CA ALA A 414 14.53 28.24 17.07
C ALA A 414 14.21 28.38 15.57
N SER A 415 15.11 29.01 14.80
CA SER A 415 14.99 29.11 13.34
C SER A 415 14.63 27.75 12.74
N LEU A 416 13.71 27.72 11.77
CA LEU A 416 13.20 26.47 11.20
C LEU A 416 14.33 25.54 10.70
N SER A 417 15.40 26.11 10.15
CA SER A 417 16.60 25.37 9.74
C SER A 417 17.27 24.62 10.90
N LYS A 418 17.42 25.24 12.07
CA LYS A 418 17.96 24.61 13.29
C LYS A 418 17.05 23.49 13.79
N LEU A 419 15.73 23.66 13.74
CA LEU A 419 14.77 22.64 14.17
C LEU A 419 14.81 21.41 13.26
N ILE A 420 14.79 21.62 11.95
CA ILE A 420 14.96 20.54 10.97
C ILE A 420 16.33 19.88 11.19
N ASN A 421 17.40 20.65 11.37
CA ASN A 421 18.75 20.10 11.51
C ASN A 421 18.97 19.24 12.76
N ARG A 422 18.28 19.55 13.87
CA ARG A 422 18.43 18.86 15.16
C ARG A 422 17.57 17.60 15.29
N ASN A 423 16.44 17.56 14.59
CA ASN A 423 15.46 16.49 14.70
C ASN A 423 15.56 15.51 13.54
N PHE A 424 15.20 14.24 13.79
CA PHE A 424 15.03 13.27 12.72
C PHE A 424 13.71 13.52 11.98
N LEU A 425 12.66 13.80 12.75
CA LEU A 425 11.31 14.02 12.24
C LEU A 425 10.79 15.39 12.71
N THR A 426 10.33 16.20 11.76
CA THR A 426 9.62 17.46 12.02
C THR A 426 8.21 17.36 11.43
N VAL A 427 7.19 17.53 12.27
CA VAL A 427 5.78 17.46 11.86
C VAL A 427 5.14 18.83 11.97
N PHE A 428 4.71 19.39 10.84
CA PHE A 428 3.87 20.58 10.78
C PHE A 428 2.41 20.16 10.82
N SER A 429 1.79 20.30 11.99
CA SER A 429 0.38 19.95 12.22
C SER A 429 -0.48 21.19 11.97
N LEU A 430 -1.04 21.27 10.77
CA LEU A 430 -1.88 22.38 10.32
C LEU A 430 -3.34 21.97 10.49
N ASN A 431 -3.95 22.27 11.64
CA ASN A 431 -5.36 21.99 11.81
C ASN A 431 -6.21 23.04 11.07
N LYS A 432 -6.50 22.80 9.79
CA LYS A 432 -7.29 23.70 8.92
C LYS A 432 -8.60 24.16 9.56
N VAL A 433 -9.27 23.29 10.33
CA VAL A 433 -10.53 23.59 11.03
C VAL A 433 -10.35 24.65 12.13
N SER A 434 -9.22 24.64 12.84
CA SER A 434 -8.90 25.70 13.83
C SER A 434 -8.31 26.96 13.19
N MET A 435 -7.89 26.87 11.93
CA MET A 435 -7.29 27.98 11.16
C MET A 435 -8.31 28.78 10.33
N GLY A 436 -9.60 28.46 10.44
CA GLY A 436 -10.68 29.29 9.90
C GLY A 436 -11.08 29.01 8.46
N GLU A 437 -10.50 28.00 7.79
CA GLU A 437 -11.04 27.50 6.52
C GLU A 437 -12.22 26.56 6.80
N LYS A 438 -13.40 26.92 6.29
CA LYS A 438 -14.53 26.01 6.13
C LYS A 438 -14.37 25.16 4.88
#